data_AF-A0AAV2I7L7-F1
#
_entry.id   AF-A0AAV2I7L7-F1
#
_cell.length_a   1.000
_cell.length_b   1.000
_cell.length_c   1.000
_cell.angle_alpha   90.00
_cell.angle_beta   90.00
_cell.angle_gamma   90.00
#
_symmetry.space_group_name_H-M   'P 1'
#
loop_
_entity.id
_entity.type
_entity.pdbx_description
1 polymer ?
#
loop_
_entity_poly.entity_id
_entity_poly.type
_entity_poly.pdbx_seq_one_letter_code
_entity_poly.pdbx_strand_id
1 'polypeptide(L)'
;MNQLPGSPKLSFLSFKNAFHGRCMGALAMSHANLFHKLDFPVPDWPVATFPRLKYPLDEFTRENDREEQTCLDEVRDLIAKYKRRGEPVAGICVEPIQADGG
;
A
#
# COMPACT_ATOMS: atom_id res chain seq x y z
N MET A 1 -10.29 -27.98 -1.14
CA MET A 1 -9.71 -27.08 -2.17
C MET A 1 -9.75 -25.66 -1.61
N ASN A 2 -8.71 -24.84 -1.80
CA ASN A 2 -8.60 -23.46 -1.27
C ASN A 2 -8.73 -23.33 0.26
N GLN A 3 -8.06 -24.20 1.01
CA GLN A 3 -8.11 -24.21 2.48
C GLN A 3 -6.71 -24.18 3.08
N LEU A 4 -6.62 -23.75 4.33
CA LEU A 4 -5.38 -23.87 5.11
C LEU A 4 -4.98 -25.35 5.28
N PRO A 5 -3.68 -25.69 5.29
CA PRO A 5 -2.53 -24.79 5.13
C PRO A 5 -2.14 -24.50 3.66
N GLY A 6 -2.77 -25.15 2.67
CA GLY A 6 -2.42 -25.02 1.25
C GLY A 6 -2.71 -23.66 0.63
N SER A 7 -3.64 -22.89 1.21
CA SER A 7 -3.93 -21.50 0.85
C SER A 7 -3.74 -20.60 2.09
N PRO A 8 -2.51 -20.18 2.39
CA PRO A 8 -2.21 -19.37 3.56
C PRO A 8 -2.87 -17.99 3.45
N LYS A 9 -3.19 -17.41 4.60
CA LYS A 9 -3.63 -16.01 4.67
C LYS A 9 -2.40 -15.11 4.60
N LEU A 10 -1.99 -14.75 3.40
CA LEU A 10 -0.91 -13.79 3.17
C LEU A 10 -1.50 -12.45 2.75
N SER A 11 -0.71 -11.39 2.93
CA SER A 11 -1.06 -10.05 2.48
C SER A 11 0.02 -9.43 1.60
N PHE A 12 -0.38 -8.49 0.75
CA PHE A 12 0.52 -7.57 0.07
C PHE A 12 0.35 -6.17 0.66
N LEU A 13 1.45 -5.49 0.94
CA LEU A 13 1.41 -4.08 1.29
C LEU A 13 1.43 -3.24 0.00
N SER A 14 0.55 -2.25 -0.05
CA SER A 14 0.44 -1.29 -1.16
C SER A 14 0.31 0.12 -0.60
N PHE A 15 0.26 1.14 -1.45
CA PHE A 15 0.27 2.54 -1.03
C PHE A 15 -1.02 3.26 -1.42
N LYS A 16 -1.44 4.24 -0.60
CA LYS A 16 -2.50 5.18 -0.99
C LYS A 16 -2.18 5.80 -2.35
N ASN A 17 -3.22 6.07 -3.13
CA ASN A 17 -3.14 6.59 -4.49
C ASN A 17 -2.50 5.66 -5.53
N ALA A 18 -2.03 4.46 -5.17
CA ALA A 18 -1.39 3.56 -6.13
C ALA A 18 -2.35 3.05 -7.23
N PHE A 19 -1.82 2.65 -8.38
CA PHE A 19 -2.58 1.92 -9.39
C PHE A 19 -1.76 0.77 -9.97
N HIS A 20 -2.22 -0.46 -9.72
CA HIS A 20 -1.54 -1.69 -10.15
C HIS A 20 -2.40 -2.54 -11.09
N GLY A 21 -3.54 -2.02 -11.56
CA GLY A 21 -4.46 -2.68 -12.48
C GLY A 21 -5.80 -3.06 -11.84
N ARG A 22 -6.60 -3.84 -12.58
CA ARG A 22 -8.04 -4.07 -12.30
C ARG A 22 -8.46 -5.53 -12.12
N CYS A 23 -7.58 -6.51 -12.33
CA CYS A 23 -7.88 -7.90 -11.93
C CYS A 23 -7.93 -8.00 -10.39
N MET A 24 -8.72 -8.90 -9.80
CA MET A 24 -9.02 -8.92 -8.35
C MET A 24 -7.82 -8.71 -7.42
N GLY A 25 -6.69 -9.39 -7.65
CA GLY A 25 -5.47 -9.21 -6.84
C GLY A 25 -4.79 -7.86 -7.06
N ALA A 26 -4.70 -7.40 -8.31
CA ALA A 26 -4.18 -6.08 -8.65
C ALA A 26 -5.08 -4.96 -8.12
N LEU A 27 -6.40 -5.14 -8.22
CA LEU A 27 -7.41 -4.21 -7.72
C LEU A 27 -7.32 -4.05 -6.20
N ALA A 28 -7.02 -5.13 -5.47
CA ALA A 28 -6.77 -5.07 -4.03
C ALA A 28 -5.65 -4.07 -3.68
N MET A 29 -4.63 -3.97 -4.53
CA MET A 29 -3.46 -3.10 -4.36
C MET A 29 -3.60 -1.72 -5.03
N SER A 30 -4.65 -1.48 -5.82
CA SER A 30 -4.94 -0.17 -6.46
C SER A 30 -5.81 0.69 -5.55
N HIS A 31 -5.48 1.97 -5.36
CA HIS A 31 -6.18 2.93 -4.48
C HIS A 31 -6.33 4.34 -5.08
N ALA A 32 -6.06 4.52 -6.38
CA ALA A 32 -6.11 5.82 -7.07
C ALA A 32 -7.52 6.44 -7.14
N ASN A 33 -8.57 5.64 -7.29
CA ASN A 33 -9.94 6.15 -7.41
C ASN A 33 -10.94 5.15 -6.83
N LEU A 34 -11.89 5.65 -6.02
CA LEU A 34 -12.95 4.83 -5.43
C LEU A 34 -13.79 4.10 -6.48
N PHE A 35 -14.09 4.73 -7.62
CA PHE A 35 -14.87 4.13 -8.71
C PHE A 35 -14.19 2.94 -9.37
N HIS A 36 -12.88 2.75 -9.18
CA HIS A 36 -12.20 1.55 -9.67
C HIS A 36 -12.54 0.30 -8.84
N LYS A 37 -12.86 0.47 -7.55
CA LYS A 37 -13.04 -0.64 -6.59
C LYS A 37 -14.46 -0.81 -6.08
N LEU A 38 -15.31 0.22 -6.22
CA LEU A 38 -16.70 0.17 -5.79
C LEU A 38 -17.38 -1.10 -6.33
N ASP A 39 -18.13 -1.78 -5.47
CA ASP A 39 -18.85 -3.02 -5.77
C ASP A 39 -17.97 -4.28 -6.02
N PHE A 40 -16.63 -4.19 -5.89
CA PHE A 40 -15.73 -5.35 -5.96
C PHE A 40 -15.23 -5.78 -4.58
N PRO A 41 -15.26 -7.09 -4.23
CA PRO A 41 -14.66 -7.55 -3.00
C PRO A 41 -13.14 -7.46 -3.08
N VAL A 42 -12.52 -6.88 -2.05
CA VAL A 42 -11.07 -6.82 -1.91
C VAL A 42 -10.66 -7.37 -0.54
N PRO A 43 -9.53 -8.09 -0.44
CA PRO A 43 -9.01 -8.54 0.84
C PRO A 43 -8.59 -7.34 1.71
N ASP A 44 -8.69 -7.51 3.03
CA ASP A 44 -8.17 -6.54 4.01
C ASP A 44 -6.64 -6.66 4.08
N TRP A 45 -5.96 -5.99 3.16
CA TRP A 45 -4.50 -5.94 3.06
C TRP A 45 -3.97 -4.57 3.53
N PRO A 46 -2.71 -4.48 4.02
CA PRO A 46 -2.15 -3.23 4.49
C PRO A 46 -2.00 -2.21 3.36
N VAL A 47 -2.43 -0.98 3.64
CA VAL A 47 -2.26 0.18 2.75
C VAL A 47 -1.50 1.26 3.52
N ALA A 48 -0.27 1.53 3.11
CA ALA A 48 0.60 2.56 3.69
C ALA A 48 0.39 3.92 3.00
N THR A 49 0.82 5.00 3.64
CA THR A 49 0.85 6.32 3.01
C THR A 49 2.04 6.43 2.05
N PHE A 50 1.80 6.98 0.85
CA PHE A 50 2.86 7.39 -0.07
C PHE A 50 3.26 8.84 0.28
N PRO A 51 4.57 9.17 0.35
CA PRO A 51 5.01 10.48 0.82
C PRO A 51 4.52 11.60 -0.10
N ARG A 52 3.99 12.67 0.49
CA ARG A 52 3.55 13.86 -0.26
C ARG A 52 4.55 15.00 -0.12
N LEU A 53 5.48 15.08 -1.06
CA LEU A 53 6.53 16.09 -1.07
C LEU A 53 5.98 17.51 -1.27
N LYS A 54 6.57 18.46 -0.57
CA LYS A 54 6.34 19.89 -0.75
C LYS A 54 7.37 20.47 -1.72
N TYR A 55 6.91 21.43 -2.51
CA TYR A 55 7.68 22.11 -3.55
C TYR A 55 7.68 23.63 -3.31
N PRO A 56 8.76 24.36 -3.64
CA PRO A 56 10.03 23.90 -4.23
C PRO A 56 10.85 22.98 -3.30
N LEU A 57 11.52 21.95 -3.84
CA LEU A 57 12.14 20.90 -3.02
C LEU A 57 13.25 21.41 -2.11
N ASP A 58 14.01 22.40 -2.58
CA ASP A 58 15.10 23.05 -1.85
C ASP A 58 14.60 23.84 -0.63
N GLU A 59 13.39 24.37 -0.68
CA GLU A 59 12.77 25.09 0.45
C GLU A 59 12.23 24.15 1.55
N PHE A 60 11.91 22.90 1.20
CA PHE A 60 11.20 21.96 2.08
C PHE A 60 11.99 20.68 2.40
N THR A 61 13.33 20.71 2.29
CA THR A 61 14.17 19.52 2.50
C THR A 61 13.86 18.80 3.82
N ARG A 62 13.79 19.55 4.94
CA ARG A 62 13.54 18.97 6.27
C ARG A 62 12.13 18.39 6.40
N GLU A 63 11.13 19.05 5.84
CA GLU A 63 9.75 18.60 5.84
C GLU A 63 9.59 17.32 5.02
N ASN A 64 10.24 17.26 3.85
CA ASN A 64 10.22 16.13 2.94
C ASN A 64 10.94 14.91 3.55
N ASP A 65 12.12 15.09 4.14
CA ASP A 65 12.84 14.02 4.85
C ASP A 65 11.99 13.43 5.98
N ARG A 66 11.28 14.30 6.72
CA ARG A 66 10.39 13.89 7.81
C ARG A 66 9.16 13.14 7.31
N GLU A 67 8.56 13.60 6.21
CA GLU A 67 7.42 12.95 5.56
C GLU A 67 7.78 11.54 5.10
N GLU A 68 8.92 11.40 4.41
CA GLU A 68 9.42 10.09 3.96
C GLU A 68 9.70 9.17 5.14
N GLN A 69 10.37 9.66 6.18
CA GLN A 69 10.64 8.87 7.38
C GLN A 69 9.35 8.42 8.09
N THR A 70 8.35 9.29 8.17
CA THR A 70 7.04 8.96 8.76
C THR A 70 6.34 7.86 7.95
N CYS A 71 6.38 7.92 6.62
CA CYS A 71 5.82 6.88 5.75
C CYS A 71 6.57 5.55 5.91
N LEU A 72 7.90 5.58 6.03
CA LEU A 72 8.72 4.38 6.27
C LEU A 72 8.41 3.73 7.61
N ASP A 73 8.19 4.53 8.67
CA ASP A 73 7.81 4.01 9.99
C ASP A 73 6.41 3.37 9.95
N GLU A 74 5.44 3.98 9.25
CA GLU A 74 4.11 3.40 9.04
C GLU A 74 4.19 2.03 8.32
N VAL A 75 5.05 1.91 7.30
CA VAL A 75 5.27 0.62 6.60
C VAL A 75 5.77 -0.45 7.58
N ARG A 76 6.74 -0.14 8.44
CA ARG A 76 7.26 -1.07 9.45
C ARG A 76 6.16 -1.50 10.43
N ASP A 77 5.35 -0.55 10.88
CA ASP A 77 4.24 -0.80 11.80
C ASP A 77 3.16 -1.67 11.18
N LEU A 78 2.80 -1.44 9.92
CA LEU A 78 1.84 -2.25 9.17
C LEU A 78 2.34 -3.68 8.99
N ILE A 79 3.62 -3.88 8.62
CA ILE A 79 4.21 -5.22 8.51
C ILE A 79 4.11 -5.96 9.85
N ALA A 80 4.51 -5.31 10.94
CA ALA A 80 4.46 -5.90 12.28
C ALA A 80 3.03 -6.21 12.73
N LYS A 81 2.08 -5.29 12.46
CA LYS A 81 0.66 -5.45 12.76
C LYS A 81 0.06 -6.66 12.04
N TYR A 82 0.29 -6.77 10.73
CA TYR A 82 -0.26 -7.87 9.93
C TYR A 82 0.38 -9.23 10.25
N LYS A 83 1.67 -9.24 10.60
CA LYS A 83 2.31 -10.44 11.15
C LYS A 83 1.62 -10.91 12.45
N ARG A 84 1.31 -9.99 13.38
CA ARG A 84 0.59 -10.33 14.63
C ARG A 84 -0.85 -10.79 14.39
N ARG A 85 -1.49 -10.34 13.31
CA ARG A 85 -2.84 -10.79 12.89
C ARG A 85 -2.87 -12.20 12.30
N GLY A 86 -1.71 -12.84 12.08
CA GLY A 86 -1.63 -14.11 11.37
C GLY A 86 -1.82 -13.98 9.85
N GLU A 87 -1.64 -12.77 9.31
CA GLU A 87 -1.80 -12.43 7.89
C GLU A 87 -0.53 -11.75 7.35
N PRO A 88 0.65 -12.39 7.46
CA PRO A 88 1.93 -11.72 7.24
C PRO A 88 2.05 -11.14 5.83
N VAL A 89 2.71 -9.99 5.75
CA VAL A 89 3.04 -9.33 4.48
C VAL A 89 4.08 -10.17 3.75
N ALA A 90 3.70 -10.71 2.58
CA ALA A 90 4.56 -11.53 1.74
C ALA A 90 5.31 -10.69 0.68
N GLY A 91 4.79 -9.50 0.37
CA GLY A 91 5.40 -8.59 -0.60
C GLY A 91 4.90 -7.16 -0.46
N ILE A 92 5.65 -6.24 -1.05
CA ILE A 92 5.32 -4.81 -1.15
C ILE A 92 5.23 -4.47 -2.63
N CYS A 93 4.16 -3.79 -3.05
CA CYS A 93 4.00 -3.27 -4.41
C CYS A 93 4.02 -1.74 -4.37
N VAL A 94 4.89 -1.14 -5.18
CA VAL A 94 5.10 0.32 -5.22
C VAL A 94 5.49 0.75 -6.63
N GLU A 95 4.98 1.90 -7.05
CA GLU A 95 5.40 2.58 -8.28
C GLU A 95 6.62 3.47 -7.97
N PRO A 96 7.67 3.52 -8.81
CA PRO A 96 8.78 4.46 -8.62
C PRO A 96 8.31 5.93 -8.57
N ILE A 97 7.31 6.25 -9.38
CA ILE A 97 6.56 7.51 -9.40
C ILE A 97 5.10 7.12 -9.63
N GLN A 98 4.19 7.54 -8.74
CA GLN A 98 2.76 7.24 -8.89
C GLN A 98 2.19 7.98 -10.10
N ALA A 99 1.45 7.27 -10.96
CA ALA A 99 0.90 7.86 -12.19
C ALA A 99 -0.57 8.27 -12.03
N ASP A 100 -1.48 7.29 -11.98
CA ASP A 100 -2.93 7.54 -11.91
C ASP A 100 -3.38 8.18 -10.58
N GLY A 101 -2.52 8.11 -9.56
CA GLY A 101 -2.79 8.56 -8.21
C GLY A 101 -2.76 10.07 -7.99
N GLY A 102 -2.08 10.82 -8.87
CA GLY A 102 -1.86 12.25 -8.72
C GLY A 102 -0.84 12.60 -7.64
#